data_AF-A0A7X4ASV3-F1
#
_entry.id   AF-A0A7X4ASV3-F1
#
_cell.length_a   1.000
_cell.length_b   1.000
_cell.length_c   1.000
_cell.angle_alpha   90.00
_cell.angle_beta   90.00
_cell.angle_gamma   90.00
#
_symmetry.space_group_name_H-M   'P 1'
#
loop_
_entity.id
_entity.type
_entity.pdbx_description
1 polymer ?
#
loop_
_entity_poly.entity_id
_entity_poly.type
_entity_poly.pdbx_seq_one_letter_code
_entity_poly.pdbx_strand_id
1 'polypeptide(L)'
;MAGKHWNDVNKVAVRLKAHRLAGLLSLDLEGRETIGACGAVHVDPSTTHAWRGDIGTLRSALAKLESFADGASCLVGHNIIEHDLVLLSKQAPDLALLRLPAIDTLYLSPLAFPENPYHHLVKQYHEPALARVQVNDPLLDAELTLELLADIVDALKKKDSDLLLTWHALLAAAVKGHGLDRLFRVVRGVDATPRMEDAIPVIVQKYNYSPDHQKTPDDLPGTRSNKK
;
A
#
# COMPACT_ATOMS: atom_id res chain seq x y z
N MET A 1 -19.64 14.97 -0.42
CA MET A 1 -19.33 15.64 -1.70
C MET A 1 -17.89 15.28 -2.06
N ALA A 2 -17.64 14.04 -2.51
CA ALA A 2 -16.34 13.61 -3.02
C ALA A 2 -16.02 14.33 -4.34
N GLY A 3 -14.73 14.54 -4.64
CA GLY A 3 -14.28 15.17 -5.88
C GLY A 3 -14.20 16.69 -5.91
N LYS A 4 -14.71 17.43 -4.91
CA LYS A 4 -14.52 18.91 -4.83
C LYS A 4 -13.18 19.34 -4.22
N HIS A 5 -12.36 18.39 -3.74
CA HIS A 5 -11.15 18.67 -2.96
C HIS A 5 -9.85 18.15 -3.58
N TRP A 6 -9.91 17.38 -4.67
CA TRP A 6 -8.72 16.93 -5.39
C TRP A 6 -8.43 17.81 -6.61
N ASN A 7 -7.35 18.57 -6.55
CA ASN A 7 -6.87 19.48 -7.59
C ASN A 7 -5.33 19.63 -7.47
N ASP A 8 -4.69 20.42 -8.34
CA ASP A 8 -3.22 20.57 -8.34
C ASP A 8 -2.65 21.21 -7.06
N VAL A 9 -3.48 21.86 -6.25
CA VAL A 9 -3.10 22.40 -4.92
C VAL A 9 -3.47 21.46 -3.77
N ASN A 10 -3.94 20.25 -4.06
CA ASN A 10 -4.24 19.25 -3.05
C ASN A 10 -2.95 18.86 -2.31
N LYS A 11 -2.97 18.99 -0.98
CA LYS A 11 -1.82 18.74 -0.11
C LYS A 11 -1.30 17.31 -0.21
N VAL A 12 -2.18 16.33 -0.42
CA VAL A 12 -1.80 14.91 -0.57
C VAL A 12 -1.09 14.71 -1.91
N ALA A 13 -1.62 15.23 -3.01
CA ALA A 13 -0.96 15.17 -4.32
C ALA A 13 0.43 15.82 -4.29
N VAL A 14 0.56 17.00 -3.66
CA VAL A 14 1.85 17.68 -3.47
C VAL A 14 2.81 16.83 -2.62
N ARG A 15 2.32 16.21 -1.53
CA ARG A 15 3.12 15.35 -0.65
C ARG A 15 3.62 14.09 -1.37
N LEU A 16 2.77 13.43 -2.14
CA LEU A 16 3.14 12.27 -2.96
C LEU A 16 4.17 12.64 -4.05
N LYS A 17 3.99 13.79 -4.71
CA LYS A 17 4.97 14.34 -5.66
C LYS A 17 6.31 14.64 -4.96
N ALA A 18 6.29 15.20 -3.75
CA ALA A 18 7.50 15.44 -2.95
C ALA A 18 8.19 14.13 -2.53
N HIS A 19 7.46 13.03 -2.40
CA HIS A 19 8.02 11.69 -2.23
C HIS A 19 8.57 11.09 -3.53
N ARG A 20 8.48 11.77 -4.68
CA ARG A 20 8.88 11.24 -6.00
C ARG A 20 8.04 10.04 -6.45
N LEU A 21 6.80 9.93 -5.97
CA LEU A 21 5.80 8.99 -6.46
C LEU A 21 4.87 9.70 -7.46
N ALA A 22 5.28 9.72 -8.73
CA ALA A 22 4.54 10.35 -9.83
C ALA A 22 3.73 9.32 -10.64
N GLY A 23 2.73 9.78 -11.41
CA GLY A 23 1.94 8.91 -12.29
C GLY A 23 1.21 7.79 -11.55
N LEU A 24 0.73 8.07 -10.33
CA LEU A 24 -0.12 7.17 -9.57
C LEU A 24 -1.58 7.36 -10.00
N LEU A 25 -2.29 6.25 -10.15
CA LEU A 25 -3.75 6.20 -10.28
C LEU A 25 -4.32 5.41 -9.10
N SER A 26 -5.00 6.11 -8.20
CA SER A 26 -5.78 5.45 -7.15
C SER A 26 -7.08 4.92 -7.73
N LEU A 27 -7.48 3.71 -7.35
CA LEU A 27 -8.69 3.04 -7.83
C LEU A 27 -9.38 2.31 -6.69
N ASP A 28 -10.70 2.47 -6.63
CA ASP A 28 -11.60 1.66 -5.81
C ASP A 28 -12.86 1.31 -6.63
N LEU A 29 -13.28 0.05 -6.55
CA LEU A 29 -14.44 -0.51 -7.23
C LEU A 29 -15.44 -1.03 -6.21
N GLU A 30 -16.72 -0.72 -6.43
CA GLU A 30 -17.80 -1.39 -5.73
C GLU A 30 -18.40 -2.49 -6.58
N GLY A 31 -18.39 -3.70 -6.08
CA GLY A 31 -19.01 -4.84 -6.73
C GLY A 31 -18.69 -6.15 -6.03
N ARG A 32 -19.33 -7.22 -6.46
CA ARG A 32 -18.99 -8.59 -6.05
C ARG A 32 -18.80 -9.46 -7.27
N GLU A 33 -19.89 -9.68 -7.99
CA GLU A 33 -19.87 -10.39 -9.29
C GLU A 33 -19.72 -9.41 -10.44
N THR A 34 -20.35 -8.25 -10.33
CA THR A 34 -20.34 -7.18 -11.34
C THR A 34 -19.97 -5.86 -10.66
N ILE A 35 -19.21 -5.04 -11.37
CA ILE A 35 -18.86 -3.68 -10.93
C ILE A 35 -20.11 -2.80 -11.06
N GLY A 36 -20.55 -2.20 -9.96
CA GLY A 36 -21.68 -1.27 -9.89
C GLY A 36 -21.27 0.18 -9.64
N ALA A 37 -20.03 0.41 -9.18
CA ALA A 37 -19.44 1.74 -9.12
C ALA A 37 -17.91 1.68 -9.22
N CYS A 38 -17.30 2.78 -9.61
CA CYS A 38 -15.86 2.99 -9.54
C CYS A 38 -15.55 4.43 -9.14
N GLY A 39 -14.47 4.59 -8.38
CA GLY A 39 -13.84 5.87 -8.08
C GLY A 39 -12.37 5.78 -8.40
N ALA A 40 -11.85 6.80 -9.07
CA ALA A 40 -10.44 6.86 -9.42
C ALA A 40 -9.89 8.28 -9.30
N VAL A 41 -8.63 8.35 -8.89
CA VAL A 41 -7.90 9.62 -8.70
C VAL A 41 -6.56 9.52 -9.39
N HIS A 42 -6.35 10.36 -10.39
CA HIS A 42 -5.06 10.51 -11.03
C HIS A 42 -4.26 11.55 -10.23
N VAL A 43 -2.99 11.27 -9.89
CA VAL A 43 -2.15 12.19 -9.11
C VAL A 43 -1.45 13.22 -10.01
N ASP A 44 -1.24 12.88 -11.28
CA ASP A 44 -0.57 13.78 -12.23
C ASP A 44 -1.07 13.57 -13.67
N PRO A 45 -2.11 14.29 -14.13
CA PRO A 45 -2.73 15.47 -13.51
C PRO A 45 -3.59 15.11 -12.29
N SER A 46 -3.81 16.05 -11.36
CA SER A 46 -4.65 15.86 -10.17
C SER A 46 -6.15 15.87 -10.51
N THR A 47 -6.63 14.85 -11.21
CA THR A 47 -8.02 14.72 -11.69
C THR A 47 -8.73 13.53 -11.08
N THR A 48 -10.06 13.54 -11.12
CA THR A 48 -10.90 12.46 -10.59
C THR A 48 -11.83 11.89 -11.65
N HIS A 49 -12.18 10.63 -11.50
CA HIS A 49 -13.18 9.92 -12.29
C HIS A 49 -14.10 9.15 -11.36
N ALA A 50 -15.40 9.22 -11.60
CA ALA A 50 -16.37 8.43 -10.88
C ALA A 50 -17.47 7.95 -11.82
N TRP A 51 -17.92 6.72 -11.60
CA TRP A 51 -19.07 6.16 -12.27
C TRP A 51 -19.86 5.30 -11.28
N ARG A 52 -21.19 5.32 -11.41
CA ARG A 52 -22.11 4.40 -10.74
C ARG A 52 -23.19 4.06 -11.74
N GLY A 53 -23.49 2.78 -11.90
CA GLY A 53 -24.45 2.33 -12.90
C GLY A 53 -24.70 0.83 -12.84
N ASP A 54 -25.30 0.33 -13.92
CA ASP A 54 -25.64 -1.07 -14.10
C ASP A 54 -24.79 -1.73 -15.19
N ILE A 55 -25.05 -3.02 -15.40
CA ILE A 55 -24.38 -3.84 -16.43
C ILE A 55 -24.54 -3.25 -17.85
N GLY A 56 -25.63 -2.53 -18.13
CA GLY A 56 -25.89 -1.94 -19.45
C GLY A 56 -24.95 -0.79 -19.78
N THR A 57 -24.45 -0.09 -18.75
CA THR A 57 -23.49 1.02 -18.91
C THR A 57 -22.05 0.65 -18.57
N LEU A 58 -21.81 -0.53 -17.97
CA LEU A 58 -20.51 -0.98 -17.50
C LEU A 58 -19.42 -0.94 -18.60
N ARG A 59 -19.70 -1.47 -19.80
CA ARG A 59 -18.71 -1.48 -20.90
C ARG A 59 -18.20 -0.07 -21.24
N SER A 60 -19.12 0.89 -21.31
CA SER A 60 -18.80 2.30 -21.56
C SER A 60 -18.01 2.91 -20.41
N ALA A 61 -18.36 2.57 -19.17
CA ALA A 61 -17.64 3.02 -17.99
C ALA A 61 -16.19 2.50 -17.95
N LEU A 62 -15.98 1.21 -18.24
CA LEU A 62 -14.64 0.61 -18.28
C LEU A 62 -13.76 1.21 -19.38
N ALA A 63 -14.32 1.50 -20.55
CA ALA A 63 -13.59 2.21 -21.61
C ALA A 63 -13.18 3.64 -21.19
N LYS A 64 -14.05 4.34 -20.45
CA LYS A 64 -13.72 5.66 -19.89
C LYS A 64 -12.67 5.57 -18.79
N LEU A 65 -12.74 4.55 -17.93
CA LEU A 65 -11.71 4.31 -16.91
C LEU A 65 -10.36 4.03 -17.54
N GLU A 66 -10.30 3.22 -18.60
CA GLU A 66 -9.06 2.96 -19.34
C GLU A 66 -8.48 4.23 -19.97
N SER A 67 -9.32 5.04 -20.61
CA SER A 67 -8.88 6.34 -21.14
C SER A 67 -8.43 7.30 -20.03
N PHE A 68 -9.07 7.25 -18.86
CA PHE A 68 -8.69 8.06 -17.70
C PHE A 68 -7.37 7.59 -17.06
N ALA A 69 -7.04 6.31 -17.18
CA ALA A 69 -5.79 5.72 -16.72
C ALA A 69 -4.60 6.01 -17.66
N ASP A 70 -4.82 6.67 -18.80
CA ASP A 70 -3.75 7.02 -19.72
C ASP A 70 -2.70 7.91 -19.03
N GLY A 71 -1.42 7.58 -19.24
CA GLY A 71 -0.30 8.22 -18.55
C GLY A 71 -0.03 7.72 -17.11
N ALA A 72 -0.91 6.89 -16.53
CA ALA A 72 -0.62 6.23 -15.27
C ALA A 72 0.51 5.21 -15.43
N SER A 73 1.38 5.16 -14.43
CA SER A 73 2.54 4.25 -14.38
C SER A 73 2.45 3.22 -13.25
N CYS A 74 1.48 3.40 -12.35
CA CYS A 74 1.25 2.52 -11.21
C CYS A 74 -0.17 2.72 -10.68
N LEU A 75 -0.83 1.62 -10.36
CA LEU A 75 -2.10 1.64 -9.64
C LEU A 75 -1.85 1.71 -8.13
N VAL A 76 -2.80 2.28 -7.41
CA VAL A 76 -2.82 2.32 -5.95
C VAL A 76 -4.24 2.00 -5.48
N GLY A 77 -4.39 1.20 -4.44
CA GLY A 77 -5.70 0.98 -3.82
C GLY A 77 -5.57 0.35 -2.43
N HIS A 78 -6.69 0.05 -1.80
CA HIS A 78 -6.74 -0.67 -0.54
C HIS A 78 -7.36 -2.05 -0.78
N ASN A 79 -6.53 -3.10 -0.72
CA ASN A 79 -6.87 -4.44 -1.19
C ASN A 79 -7.04 -4.55 -2.73
N ILE A 80 -6.42 -3.65 -3.48
CA ILE A 80 -6.56 -3.56 -4.94
C ILE A 80 -6.18 -4.85 -5.66
N ILE A 81 -5.18 -5.58 -5.16
CA ILE A 81 -4.65 -6.77 -5.83
C ILE A 81 -5.65 -7.92 -5.75
N GLU A 82 -6.20 -8.18 -4.57
CA GLU A 82 -7.09 -9.32 -4.33
C GLU A 82 -8.57 -9.00 -4.62
N HIS A 83 -8.92 -7.71 -4.70
CA HIS A 83 -10.29 -7.26 -4.91
C HIS A 83 -10.48 -6.61 -6.29
N ASP A 84 -10.03 -5.38 -6.46
CA ASP A 84 -10.37 -4.55 -7.62
C ASP A 84 -9.83 -5.12 -8.94
N LEU A 85 -8.56 -5.54 -8.97
CA LEU A 85 -7.96 -6.13 -10.17
C LEU A 85 -8.54 -7.50 -10.50
N VAL A 86 -8.92 -8.29 -9.49
CA VAL A 86 -9.63 -9.56 -9.69
C VAL A 86 -11.00 -9.31 -10.28
N LEU A 87 -11.75 -8.33 -9.77
CA LEU A 87 -13.06 -7.98 -10.29
C LEU A 87 -12.97 -7.41 -11.71
N LEU A 88 -12.00 -6.53 -11.95
CA LEU A 88 -11.77 -5.90 -13.24
C LEU A 88 -11.34 -6.92 -14.30
N SER A 89 -10.44 -7.84 -13.98
CA SER A 89 -9.98 -8.89 -14.90
C SER A 89 -11.08 -9.87 -15.30
N LYS A 90 -12.05 -10.15 -14.42
CA LYS A 90 -13.23 -10.96 -14.76
C LYS A 90 -14.17 -10.25 -15.75
N GLN A 91 -14.27 -8.93 -15.68
CA GLN A 91 -15.23 -8.14 -16.46
C GLN A 91 -14.64 -7.60 -17.77
N ALA A 92 -13.36 -7.25 -17.78
CA ALA A 92 -12.65 -6.73 -18.94
C ALA A 92 -11.15 -7.10 -18.87
N PRO A 93 -10.79 -8.36 -19.21
CA PRO A 93 -9.42 -8.86 -19.09
C PRO A 93 -8.41 -8.15 -20.03
N ASP A 94 -8.89 -7.49 -21.09
CA ASP A 94 -8.05 -6.88 -22.11
C ASP A 94 -7.61 -5.45 -21.80
N LEU A 95 -8.09 -4.86 -20.69
CA LEU A 95 -7.74 -3.48 -20.33
C LEU A 95 -6.23 -3.34 -20.09
N ALA A 96 -5.61 -2.36 -20.73
CA ALA A 96 -4.18 -2.08 -20.61
C ALA A 96 -3.78 -1.76 -19.17
N LEU A 97 -4.69 -1.15 -18.39
CA LEU A 97 -4.43 -0.79 -17.00
C LEU A 97 -4.18 -2.01 -16.08
N LEU A 98 -4.66 -3.21 -16.45
CA LEU A 98 -4.35 -4.47 -15.74
C LEU A 98 -2.87 -4.87 -15.84
N ARG A 99 -2.10 -4.26 -16.75
CA ARG A 99 -0.66 -4.49 -16.90
C ARG A 99 0.19 -3.56 -16.05
N LEU A 100 -0.42 -2.54 -15.43
CA LEU A 100 0.30 -1.62 -14.56
C LEU A 100 0.65 -2.31 -13.25
N PRO A 101 1.84 -2.04 -12.67
CA PRO A 101 2.16 -2.50 -11.33
C PRO A 101 1.21 -1.84 -10.31
N ALA A 102 0.87 -2.56 -9.24
CA ALA A 102 -0.06 -2.07 -8.22
C ALA A 102 0.58 -1.95 -6.84
N ILE A 103 0.40 -0.80 -6.18
CA ILE A 103 0.71 -0.60 -4.77
C ILE A 103 -0.56 -0.87 -3.96
N ASP A 104 -0.55 -1.97 -3.21
CA ASP A 104 -1.63 -2.28 -2.29
C ASP A 104 -1.31 -1.74 -0.89
N THR A 105 -2.08 -0.75 -0.45
CA THR A 105 -1.89 -0.16 0.88
C THR A 105 -2.19 -1.15 2.00
N LEU A 106 -3.03 -2.17 1.77
CA LEU A 106 -3.36 -3.17 2.79
C LEU A 106 -2.13 -3.96 3.24
N TYR A 107 -1.24 -4.31 2.32
CA TYR A 107 0.02 -5.01 2.66
C TYR A 107 1.04 -4.09 3.34
N LEU A 108 0.98 -2.79 3.07
CA LEU A 108 1.92 -1.82 3.61
C LEU A 108 1.54 -1.31 5.01
N SER A 109 0.25 -1.25 5.32
CA SER A 109 -0.24 -0.74 6.61
C SER A 109 0.38 -1.46 7.82
N PRO A 110 0.49 -2.80 7.88
CA PRO A 110 1.15 -3.48 9.00
C PRO A 110 2.63 -3.14 9.16
N LEU A 111 3.33 -2.83 8.06
CA LEU A 111 4.75 -2.46 8.10
C LEU A 111 4.94 -1.02 8.62
N ALA A 112 4.07 -0.11 8.20
CA ALA A 112 4.09 1.28 8.63
C ALA A 112 3.62 1.43 10.09
N PHE A 113 2.51 0.78 10.44
CA PHE A 113 1.75 0.96 11.67
C PHE A 113 1.52 -0.38 12.41
N PRO A 114 2.56 -1.03 12.96
CA PRO A 114 2.43 -2.36 13.58
C PRO A 114 1.50 -2.37 14.81
N GLU A 115 1.41 -1.28 15.55
CA GLU A 115 0.51 -1.14 16.73
C GLU A 115 -0.95 -0.94 16.35
N ASN A 116 -1.22 -0.50 15.11
CA ASN A 116 -2.55 -0.36 14.55
C ASN A 116 -2.50 -0.74 13.07
N PRO A 117 -2.35 -2.04 12.75
CA PRO A 117 -2.15 -2.52 11.38
C PRO A 117 -3.40 -2.28 10.54
N TYR A 118 -4.55 -2.19 11.21
CA TYR A 118 -5.78 -1.62 10.69
C TYR A 118 -5.82 -0.12 11.01
N HIS A 119 -4.83 0.64 10.55
CA HIS A 119 -5.10 2.02 10.18
C HIS A 119 -6.07 1.89 9.02
N HIS A 120 -7.34 1.61 9.34
CA HIS A 120 -8.35 1.61 8.31
C HIS A 120 -8.25 3.00 7.71
N LEU A 121 -8.80 3.11 6.53
CA LEU A 121 -9.57 4.27 6.16
C LEU A 121 -10.68 4.48 7.24
N VAL A 122 -10.31 4.62 8.52
CA VAL A 122 -11.14 4.90 9.68
C VAL A 122 -11.48 6.36 9.48
N LYS A 123 -12.40 6.57 8.53
CA LYS A 123 -13.66 7.20 8.84
C LYS A 123 -13.51 8.07 10.09
N GLN A 124 -13.28 9.35 9.88
CA GLN A 124 -13.89 10.35 10.76
C GLN A 124 -15.44 10.28 10.66
N TYR A 125 -16.02 9.07 10.73
CA TYR A 125 -17.36 8.83 11.24
C TYR A 125 -17.25 8.80 12.76
N HIS A 126 -16.79 9.92 13.32
CA HIS A 126 -17.13 10.23 14.70
C HIS A 126 -18.62 10.52 14.71
N GLU A 127 -19.42 9.48 14.91
CA GLU A 127 -20.49 9.44 15.91
C GLU A 127 -21.14 8.05 15.93
N PRO A 128 -20.87 7.22 16.96
CA PRO A 128 -21.54 5.94 17.18
C PRO A 128 -23.05 6.06 17.46
N ALA A 129 -23.61 7.27 17.48
CA ALA A 129 -25.01 7.54 17.81
C ALA A 129 -25.93 7.64 16.59
N LEU A 130 -25.40 7.71 15.36
CA LEU A 130 -26.18 7.87 14.14
C LEU A 130 -25.65 6.95 13.02
N ALA A 131 -25.80 5.64 13.22
CA ALA A 131 -25.64 4.63 12.16
C ALA A 131 -26.77 4.75 11.11
N ARG A 132 -26.78 5.86 10.36
CA ARG A 132 -27.44 5.91 9.05
C ARG A 132 -26.57 5.13 8.08
N VAL A 133 -27.17 4.24 7.30
CA VAL A 133 -26.52 3.49 6.22
C VAL A 133 -25.79 4.50 5.32
N GLN A 134 -24.48 4.63 5.53
CA GLN A 134 -23.64 5.48 4.71
C GLN A 134 -23.45 4.77 3.38
N VAL A 135 -23.97 5.37 2.31
CA VAL A 135 -23.71 4.91 0.95
C VAL A 135 -22.19 4.90 0.77
N ASN A 136 -21.67 3.75 0.38
CA ASN A 136 -20.25 3.58 0.09
C ASN A 136 -19.88 4.50 -1.11
N ASP A 137 -18.72 5.16 -1.05
CA ASP A 137 -18.32 6.19 -2.00
C ASP A 137 -16.91 5.86 -2.50
N PRO A 138 -16.78 5.13 -3.63
CA PRO A 138 -15.50 4.62 -4.08
C PRO A 138 -14.55 5.75 -4.48
N LEU A 139 -15.06 6.93 -4.85
CA LEU A 139 -14.19 8.07 -5.12
C LEU A 139 -13.56 8.60 -3.83
N LEU A 140 -14.35 8.68 -2.76
CA LEU A 140 -13.81 9.03 -1.44
C LEU A 140 -12.79 7.99 -0.95
N ASP A 141 -13.08 6.69 -1.15
CA ASP A 141 -12.16 5.62 -0.76
C ASP A 141 -10.83 5.68 -1.55
N ALA A 142 -10.89 5.99 -2.84
CA ALA A 142 -9.71 6.23 -3.67
C ALA A 142 -8.91 7.48 -3.22
N GLU A 143 -9.58 8.58 -2.84
CA GLU A 143 -8.95 9.79 -2.28
C GLU A 143 -8.24 9.48 -0.95
N LEU A 144 -8.94 8.83 -0.02
CA LEU A 144 -8.41 8.46 1.30
C LEU A 144 -7.26 7.46 1.21
N THR A 145 -7.27 6.57 0.21
CA THR A 145 -6.16 5.64 -0.03
C THR A 145 -4.87 6.37 -0.37
N LEU A 146 -4.93 7.47 -1.13
CA LEU A 146 -3.75 8.28 -1.43
C LEU A 146 -3.23 9.02 -0.19
N GLU A 147 -4.13 9.47 0.69
CA GLU A 147 -3.77 10.05 1.97
C GLU A 147 -3.03 9.03 2.84
N LEU A 148 -3.61 7.82 2.98
CA LEU A 148 -3.00 6.71 3.68
C LEU A 148 -1.64 6.32 3.09
N LEU A 149 -1.51 6.25 1.76
CA LEU A 149 -0.24 5.96 1.10
C LEU A 149 0.84 6.97 1.49
N ALA A 150 0.51 8.26 1.51
CA ALA A 150 1.47 9.29 1.89
C ALA A 150 1.87 9.14 3.37
N ASP A 151 0.93 8.84 4.27
CA ASP A 151 1.24 8.59 5.68
C ASP A 151 2.09 7.32 5.88
N ILE A 152 1.83 6.26 5.11
CA ILE A 152 2.64 5.04 5.07
C ILE A 152 4.07 5.39 4.66
N VAL A 153 4.26 6.18 3.59
CA VAL A 153 5.60 6.56 3.13
C VAL A 153 6.33 7.39 4.21
N ASP A 154 5.65 8.34 4.84
CA ASP A 154 6.20 9.13 5.95
C ASP A 154 6.60 8.26 7.14
N ALA A 155 5.79 7.24 7.47
CA ALA A 155 6.07 6.30 8.56
C ALA A 155 7.22 5.35 8.23
N LEU A 156 7.26 4.81 7.01
CA LEU A 156 8.32 3.91 6.55
C LEU A 156 9.67 4.60 6.48
N LYS A 157 9.73 5.86 6.04
CA LYS A 157 10.98 6.66 6.02
C LYS A 157 11.62 6.87 7.40
N LYS A 158 10.86 6.69 8.48
CA LYS A 158 11.35 6.78 9.87
C LYS A 158 11.82 5.44 10.44
N LYS A 159 11.65 4.33 9.71
CA LYS A 159 12.10 3.01 10.13
C LYS A 159 13.62 2.88 9.94
N ASP A 160 14.16 1.92 10.66
CA ASP A 160 15.56 1.50 10.56
C ASP A 160 15.94 1.10 9.12
N SER A 161 17.09 1.57 8.63
CA SER A 161 17.51 1.38 7.24
C SER A 161 17.75 -0.09 6.89
N ASP A 162 18.28 -0.83 7.86
CA ASP A 162 18.57 -2.26 7.76
C ASP A 162 17.27 -3.08 7.65
N LEU A 163 16.26 -2.71 8.43
CA LEU A 163 14.91 -3.27 8.34
C LEU A 163 14.28 -2.98 6.97
N LEU A 164 14.38 -1.76 6.46
CA LEU A 164 13.86 -1.38 5.14
C LEU A 164 14.56 -2.11 3.99
N LEU A 165 15.88 -2.29 4.07
CA LEU A 165 16.64 -3.11 3.12
C LEU A 165 16.12 -4.56 3.12
N THR A 166 15.94 -5.14 4.31
CA THR A 166 15.48 -6.52 4.49
C THR A 166 14.07 -6.71 3.91
N TRP A 167 13.14 -5.82 4.25
CA TRP A 167 11.77 -5.87 3.70
C TRP A 167 11.74 -5.69 2.19
N HIS A 168 12.52 -4.75 1.65
CA HIS A 168 12.59 -4.55 0.21
C HIS A 168 13.11 -5.82 -0.51
N ALA A 169 14.19 -6.43 -0.02
CA ALA A 169 14.73 -7.66 -0.61
C ALA A 169 13.71 -8.81 -0.59
N LEU A 170 13.05 -9.02 0.56
CA LEU A 170 12.04 -10.06 0.73
C LEU A 170 10.84 -9.86 -0.19
N LEU A 171 10.28 -8.64 -0.21
CA LEU A 171 9.10 -8.32 -1.01
C LEU A 171 9.40 -8.35 -2.52
N ALA A 172 10.57 -7.88 -2.94
CA ALA A 172 10.98 -7.91 -4.34
C ALA A 172 11.19 -9.35 -4.86
N ALA A 173 11.64 -10.26 -4.00
CA ALA A 173 11.86 -11.66 -4.36
C ALA A 173 10.57 -12.51 -4.31
N ALA A 174 9.71 -12.28 -3.32
CA ALA A 174 8.58 -13.15 -3.01
C ALA A 174 7.28 -12.81 -3.76
N VAL A 175 7.10 -11.54 -4.14
CA VAL A 175 5.85 -11.06 -4.73
C VAL A 175 6.13 -10.59 -6.17
N LYS A 176 5.22 -10.87 -7.10
CA LYS A 176 5.33 -10.45 -8.51
C LYS A 176 4.23 -9.45 -8.85
N GLY A 177 4.50 -8.51 -9.75
CA GLY A 177 3.48 -7.61 -10.30
C GLY A 177 3.05 -6.46 -9.38
N HIS A 178 3.75 -6.23 -8.29
CA HIS A 178 3.46 -5.19 -7.30
C HIS A 178 4.37 -3.97 -7.49
N GLY A 179 3.82 -2.78 -7.33
CA GLY A 179 4.55 -1.51 -7.34
C GLY A 179 5.39 -1.27 -6.07
N LEU A 180 5.57 -2.29 -5.22
CA LEU A 180 6.29 -2.15 -3.95
C LEU A 180 7.79 -1.92 -4.16
N ASP A 181 8.42 -2.51 -5.17
CA ASP A 181 9.82 -2.23 -5.50
C ASP A 181 10.06 -0.72 -5.69
N ARG A 182 9.21 -0.10 -6.52
CA ARG A 182 9.24 1.35 -6.75
C ARG A 182 9.06 2.13 -5.45
N LEU A 183 8.10 1.74 -4.62
CA LEU A 183 7.85 2.40 -3.33
C LEU A 183 9.05 2.28 -2.39
N PHE A 184 9.66 1.10 -2.28
CA PHE A 184 10.81 0.91 -1.40
C PHE A 184 12.08 1.58 -1.92
N ARG A 185 12.29 1.70 -3.24
CA ARG A 185 13.34 2.56 -3.80
C ARG A 185 13.18 4.02 -3.37
N VAL A 186 11.94 4.52 -3.42
CA VAL A 186 11.59 5.86 -2.93
C VAL A 186 11.82 6.00 -1.42
N VAL A 187 11.30 5.06 -0.61
CA VAL A 187 11.39 5.11 0.86
C VAL A 187 12.85 5.03 1.31
N ARG A 188 13.66 4.16 0.70
CA ARG A 188 15.09 4.01 1.02
C ARG A 188 15.96 5.13 0.45
N GLY A 189 15.47 5.87 -0.54
CA GLY A 189 16.27 6.85 -1.27
C GLY A 189 17.37 6.23 -2.13
N VAL A 190 17.24 4.94 -2.49
CA VAL A 190 18.23 4.18 -3.28
C VAL A 190 17.53 3.63 -4.51
N ASP A 191 17.99 4.02 -5.70
CA ASP A 191 17.43 3.59 -6.98
C ASP A 191 18.00 2.22 -7.41
N ALA A 192 17.90 1.23 -6.52
CA ALA A 192 18.31 -0.14 -6.77
C ALA A 192 17.44 -1.12 -5.97
N THR A 193 17.00 -2.16 -6.66
CA THR A 193 16.33 -3.33 -6.06
C THR A 193 17.39 -4.21 -5.40
N PRO A 194 17.33 -4.44 -4.08
CA PRO A 194 18.26 -5.33 -3.40
C PRO A 194 17.90 -6.78 -3.70
N ARG A 195 18.88 -7.66 -3.66
CA ARG A 195 18.68 -9.10 -3.73
C ARG A 195 18.51 -9.66 -2.32
N MET A 196 18.00 -10.89 -2.25
CA MET A 196 17.88 -11.63 -0.99
C MET A 196 19.23 -11.75 -0.27
N GLU A 197 20.33 -11.93 -1.00
CA GLU A 197 21.67 -12.05 -0.43
C GLU A 197 22.12 -10.77 0.31
N ASP A 198 21.65 -9.61 -0.12
CA ASP A 198 22.01 -8.32 0.48
C ASP A 198 21.35 -8.13 1.86
N ALA A 199 20.29 -8.87 2.17
CA ALA A 199 19.61 -8.85 3.47
C ALA A 199 20.19 -9.83 4.50
N ILE A 200 20.92 -10.86 4.06
CA ILE A 200 21.45 -11.92 4.95
C ILE A 200 22.35 -11.34 6.05
N PRO A 201 23.33 -10.45 5.77
CA PRO A 201 24.22 -9.93 6.81
C PRO A 201 23.46 -9.16 7.89
N VAL A 202 22.45 -8.38 7.49
CA VAL A 202 21.60 -7.60 8.39
C VAL A 202 20.79 -8.51 9.32
N ILE A 203 20.14 -9.53 8.75
CA ILE A 203 19.38 -10.52 9.51
C ILE A 203 20.31 -11.21 10.52
N VAL A 204 21.45 -11.74 10.06
CA VAL A 204 22.41 -12.45 10.91
C VAL A 204 22.93 -11.57 12.04
N GLN A 205 23.27 -10.31 11.76
CA GLN A 205 23.75 -9.37 12.77
C GLN A 205 22.68 -9.09 13.84
N LYS A 206 21.41 -8.88 13.45
CA LYS A 206 20.31 -8.66 14.39
C LYS A 206 19.98 -9.90 15.23
N TYR A 207 20.06 -11.10 14.66
CA TYR A 207 19.80 -12.35 15.40
C TYR A 207 20.96 -12.76 16.30
N ASN A 208 22.21 -12.47 15.92
CA ASN A 208 23.39 -12.71 16.76
C ASN A 208 23.53 -11.70 17.90
N TYR A 209 22.85 -10.55 17.81
CA TYR A 209 22.74 -9.58 18.91
C TYR A 209 21.54 -9.92 19.83
N SER A 210 21.53 -11.12 20.40
CA SER A 210 20.64 -11.46 21.52
C SER A 210 21.43 -11.38 22.82
N PRO A 211 21.05 -10.54 23.81
CA PRO A 211 21.80 -10.40 25.06
C PRO A 211 21.88 -11.71 25.87
N ASP A 212 21.05 -12.71 25.54
CA ASP A 212 21.07 -14.04 26.17
C ASP A 212 22.16 -14.98 25.65
N HIS A 213 22.90 -14.61 24.60
CA HIS A 213 23.97 -15.44 24.02
C HIS A 213 25.38 -15.02 24.46
N GLN A 214 25.49 -14.06 25.39
CA GLN A 214 26.74 -13.65 26.05
C GLN A 214 26.89 -14.21 27.48
N LYS A 215 26.25 -15.33 27.83
CA LYS A 215 26.68 -16.06 29.04
C LYS A 215 27.95 -16.83 28.71
N THR A 216 29.07 -16.34 29.22
CA THR A 216 30.31 -17.11 29.30
C THR A 216 30.10 -18.32 30.22
N PRO A 217 30.88 -19.41 30.07
CA PRO A 217 30.72 -20.63 30.88
C PRO A 217 30.89 -20.46 32.41
N ASP A 218 31.22 -19.26 32.90
CA ASP A 218 31.53 -19.00 34.31
C ASP A 218 30.31 -18.67 35.20
N ASP A 219 29.11 -18.54 34.63
CA ASP A 219 27.89 -18.21 35.40
C ASP A 219 27.07 -19.44 35.87
N LEU A 220 27.63 -20.64 35.81
CA LEU A 220 26.99 -21.83 36.41
C LEU A 220 27.32 -21.91 37.90
N PRO A 221 26.31 -21.97 38.81
CA PRO A 221 26.56 -22.07 40.23
C PRO A 221 27.31 -23.38 40.54
N GLY A 222 28.48 -23.22 41.16
CA GLY A 222 29.44 -24.27 41.44
C GLY A 222 28.83 -25.50 42.12
N THR A 223 29.21 -26.67 41.60
CA THR A 223 29.06 -27.96 42.27
C THR A 223 29.77 -27.91 43.63
N ARG A 224 28.99 -27.82 44.72
CA ARG A 224 29.51 -28.09 46.06
C ARG A 224 29.89 -29.57 46.14
N SER A 225 31.20 -29.80 46.19
CA SER A 225 31.81 -31.07 46.55
C SER A 225 31.50 -31.37 48.02
N ASN A 226 30.67 -32.38 48.29
CA ASN A 226 30.59 -32.98 49.63
C ASN A 226 31.79 -33.91 49.81
N LYS A 227 32.71 -33.52 50.71
CA LYS A 227 33.72 -34.42 51.27
C LYS A 227 33.51 -34.58 52.78
N LYS A 228 33.26 -35.84 53.13
CA LYS A 228 33.32 -36.51 54.44
C LYS A 228 32.19 -36.22 55.44
#